data_AF-A0A0P9PSJ5-F1
#
_entry.id   AF-A0A0P9PSJ5-F1
#
_cell.length_a   1.000
_cell.length_b   1.000
_cell.length_c   1.000
_cell.angle_alpha   90.00
_cell.angle_beta   90.00
_cell.angle_gamma   90.00
#
_symmetry.space_group_name_H-M   'P 1'
#
loop_
_entity.id
_entity.type
_entity.pdbx_description
1 polymer ?
#
loop_
_entity_poly.entity_id
_entity_poly.type
_entity_poly.pdbx_seq_one_letter_code
_entity_poly.pdbx_strand_id
1 'polypeptide(L)'
;LQTFPRTRAEGAPVPSQVADQLRGVRFSNFGRQRESIWKAVANDSEISQQFSQRNLQLMKAGNAPHPKLEDQVGRRTKFEIHHKEEIANGGAVYDVDNLVIMTPKQHIEHHRNRSQ
;
A
#
# COMPACT_ATOMS: atom_id res chain seq x y z
N LEU A 1 1.01 30.38 -9.86
CA LEU A 1 1.14 29.63 -8.58
C LEU A 1 0.53 28.26 -8.81
N GLN A 2 1.35 27.25 -9.11
CA GLN A 2 0.84 25.89 -9.35
C GLN A 2 0.47 25.28 -7.99
N THR A 3 -0.82 25.14 -7.73
CA THR A 3 -1.35 24.32 -6.65
C THR A 3 -1.04 22.86 -6.97
N PHE A 4 -0.08 22.27 -6.26
CA PHE A 4 0.09 20.82 -6.26
C PHE A 4 -1.20 20.20 -5.68
N PRO A 5 -1.93 19.33 -6.41
CA PRO A 5 -3.12 18.69 -5.88
C PRO A 5 -2.71 17.79 -4.70
N ARG A 6 -3.62 17.60 -3.74
CA ARG A 6 -3.42 16.85 -2.49
C ARG A 6 -3.19 15.35 -2.76
N THR A 7 -2.03 14.97 -3.26
CA THR A 7 -1.67 13.56 -3.50
C THR A 7 -1.56 12.73 -2.21
N ARG A 8 -1.41 13.38 -1.05
CA ARG A 8 -1.25 12.67 0.23
C ARG A 8 -2.53 11.95 0.70
N ALA A 9 -3.73 12.38 0.31
CA ALA A 9 -4.98 11.84 0.85
C ALA A 9 -5.47 10.56 0.13
N GLU A 10 -5.04 10.34 -1.12
CA GLU A 10 -5.49 9.22 -1.96
C GLU A 10 -4.62 7.97 -1.83
N GLY A 11 -3.47 8.09 -1.16
CA GLY A 11 -2.49 7.00 -1.06
C GLY A 11 -1.60 6.89 -2.29
N ALA A 12 -0.48 6.18 -2.15
CA ALA A 12 0.44 5.93 -3.25
C ALA A 12 -0.04 4.71 -4.05
N PRO A 13 -0.13 4.77 -5.40
CA PRO A 13 -0.44 3.60 -6.20
C PRO A 13 0.67 2.54 -6.05
N VAL A 14 0.32 1.27 -6.25
CA VAL A 14 1.34 0.22 -6.40
C VAL A 14 2.19 0.54 -7.64
N PRO A 15 3.54 0.58 -7.54
CA PRO A 15 4.40 0.88 -8.69
C PRO A 15 4.13 -0.06 -9.86
N SER A 16 4.15 0.44 -11.10
CA SER A 16 3.77 -0.35 -12.28
C SER A 16 4.61 -1.62 -12.43
N GLN A 17 5.92 -1.54 -12.22
CA GLN A 17 6.82 -2.70 -12.24
C GLN A 17 6.48 -3.79 -11.20
N VAL A 18 5.81 -3.43 -10.10
CA VAL A 18 5.31 -4.37 -9.10
C VAL A 18 3.93 -4.89 -9.51
N ALA A 19 3.06 -4.00 -10.00
CA ALA A 19 1.74 -4.38 -10.51
C ALA A 19 1.84 -5.39 -11.65
N ASP A 20 2.76 -5.18 -12.60
CA ASP A 20 3.01 -6.06 -13.74
C ASP A 20 3.35 -7.50 -13.32
N GLN A 21 4.07 -7.67 -12.20
CA GLN A 21 4.41 -9.00 -11.65
C GLN A 21 3.21 -9.73 -11.03
N LEU A 22 2.17 -8.99 -10.66
CA LEU A 22 1.02 -9.50 -9.91
C LEU A 22 -0.23 -9.66 -10.78
N ARG A 23 -0.30 -9.00 -11.95
CA ARG A 23 -1.42 -9.16 -12.89
C ARG A 23 -1.50 -10.60 -13.37
N GLY A 24 -2.72 -11.16 -13.36
CA GLY A 24 -2.97 -12.55 -13.73
C GLY A 24 -2.60 -13.59 -12.67
N VAL A 25 -1.96 -13.20 -11.56
CA VAL A 25 -1.65 -14.11 -10.45
C VAL A 25 -2.91 -14.38 -9.63
N ARG A 26 -3.21 -15.66 -9.38
CA ARG A 26 -4.31 -16.06 -8.50
C ARG A 26 -3.84 -16.13 -7.05
N PHE A 27 -4.54 -15.43 -6.17
CA PHE A 27 -4.29 -15.47 -4.72
C PHE A 27 -5.42 -16.21 -4.01
N SER A 28 -5.05 -17.06 -3.04
CA SER A 28 -6.02 -17.79 -2.22
C SER A 28 -6.76 -16.90 -1.22
N ASN A 29 -6.17 -15.75 -0.88
CA ASN A 29 -6.74 -14.72 -0.02
C ASN A 29 -5.95 -13.41 -0.16
N PHE A 30 -6.52 -12.30 0.32
CA PHE A 30 -5.90 -10.97 0.27
C PHE A 30 -4.57 -10.89 1.05
N GLY A 31 -4.41 -11.72 2.09
CA GLY A 31 -3.15 -11.82 2.84
C GLY A 31 -1.99 -12.25 1.95
N ARG A 32 -2.21 -13.22 1.06
CA ARG A 32 -1.20 -13.68 0.08
C ARG A 32 -0.87 -12.61 -0.97
N GLN A 33 -1.88 -11.87 -1.44
CA GLN A 33 -1.64 -10.76 -2.35
C GLN A 33 -0.76 -9.68 -1.68
N ARG A 34 -1.10 -9.29 -0.44
CA ARG A 34 -0.32 -8.33 0.34
C ARG A 34 1.12 -8.80 0.56
N GLU A 35 1.33 -10.08 0.90
CA GLU A 35 2.68 -10.65 1.04
C GLU A 35 3.47 -10.53 -0.26
N SER A 36 2.86 -10.86 -1.40
CA SER A 36 3.51 -10.77 -2.71
C SER A 36 3.82 -9.34 -3.14
N ILE A 37 2.93 -8.37 -2.83
CA ILE A 37 3.20 -6.94 -3.06
C ILE A 37 4.49 -6.52 -2.34
N TRP A 38 4.62 -6.81 -1.04
CA TRP A 38 5.80 -6.39 -0.29
C TRP A 38 7.07 -7.11 -0.73
N LYS A 39 6.99 -8.40 -1.07
CA LYS A 39 8.14 -9.14 -1.61
C LYS A 39 8.60 -8.57 -2.95
N ALA A 40 7.67 -8.25 -3.85
CA ALA A 40 7.99 -7.65 -5.15
C ALA A 40 8.64 -6.26 -4.98
N VAL A 41 8.09 -5.41 -4.10
CA VAL A 41 8.69 -4.12 -3.75
C VAL A 41 10.13 -4.28 -3.22
N ALA A 42 10.38 -5.26 -2.35
CA ALA A 42 11.71 -5.47 -1.78
C ALA A 42 12.73 -6.07 -2.76
N ASN A 43 12.26 -6.73 -3.82
CA ASN A 43 13.10 -7.34 -4.85
C ASN A 43 13.37 -6.41 -6.03
N ASP A 44 12.62 -5.31 -6.16
CA ASP A 44 12.87 -4.29 -7.16
C ASP A 44 14.13 -3.48 -6.81
N SER A 45 15.08 -3.41 -7.73
CA SER A 45 16.39 -2.79 -7.50
C SER A 45 16.35 -1.28 -7.33
N GLU A 46 15.34 -0.59 -7.84
CA GLU A 46 15.20 0.86 -7.74
C GLU A 46 14.38 1.24 -6.50
N ILE A 47 13.23 0.61 -6.32
CA ILE A 47 12.29 0.92 -5.23
C ILE A 47 12.89 0.51 -3.87
N SER A 48 13.58 -0.63 -3.80
CA SER A 48 14.16 -1.12 -2.55
C SER A 48 15.14 -0.14 -1.90
N GLN A 49 15.78 0.73 -2.68
CA GLN A 49 16.74 1.73 -2.20
C GLN A 49 16.09 2.79 -1.29
N GLN A 50 14.76 2.94 -1.36
CA GLN A 50 14.01 3.92 -0.57
C GLN A 50 13.71 3.44 0.86
N PHE A 51 14.05 2.19 1.18
CA PHE A 51 13.70 1.55 2.46
C PHE A 51 14.93 1.28 3.32
N SER A 52 14.75 1.37 4.64
CA SER A 52 15.79 0.95 5.59
C SER A 52 15.99 -0.56 5.54
N GLN A 53 17.18 -1.03 5.96
CA GLN A 53 17.50 -2.46 6.02
C GLN A 53 16.49 -3.26 6.86
N ARG A 54 16.01 -2.69 7.96
CA ARG A 54 14.96 -3.32 8.79
C ARG A 54 13.65 -3.48 8.02
N ASN A 55 13.22 -2.46 7.29
CA ASN A 55 12.00 -2.53 6.47
C ASN A 55 12.18 -3.51 5.31
N LEU A 56 13.35 -3.56 4.67
CA LEU A 56 13.65 -4.54 3.63
C LEU A 56 13.58 -5.98 4.14
N GLN A 57 14.11 -6.27 5.33
CA GLN A 57 14.01 -7.60 5.94
C GLN A 57 12.54 -8.01 6.17
N LEU A 58 11.72 -7.08 6.68
CA LEU A 58 10.28 -7.31 6.84
C LEU A 58 9.60 -7.63 5.51
N MET A 59 9.83 -6.80 4.49
CA MET A 59 9.19 -6.93 3.19
C MET A 59 9.63 -8.20 2.44
N LYS A 60 10.91 -8.60 2.54
CA LYS A 60 11.40 -9.89 2.02
C LYS A 60 10.71 -11.08 2.68
N ALA A 61 10.34 -10.95 3.96
CA ALA A 61 9.52 -11.93 4.66
C ALA A 61 8.00 -11.79 4.38
N GLY A 62 7.57 -10.89 3.49
CA GLY A 62 6.17 -10.64 3.15
C GLY A 62 5.42 -9.70 4.10
N ASN A 63 6.12 -9.05 5.02
CA ASN A 63 5.52 -8.13 5.98
C ASN A 63 5.55 -6.68 5.49
N ALA A 64 4.48 -5.94 5.79
CA ALA A 64 4.45 -4.50 5.52
C ALA A 64 5.57 -3.75 6.27
N PRO A 65 6.21 -2.76 5.63
CA PRO A 65 7.22 -1.92 6.27
C PRO A 65 6.57 -0.93 7.25
N HIS A 66 7.40 -0.33 8.10
CA HIS A 66 6.98 0.77 8.97
C HIS A 66 7.13 2.12 8.26
N PRO A 67 6.12 3.01 8.33
CA PRO A 67 6.27 4.41 7.94
C PRO A 67 7.04 5.18 9.03
N LYS A 68 7.26 6.48 8.79
CA LYS A 68 7.79 7.39 9.82
C LYS A 68 6.91 7.33 11.08
N LEU A 69 7.52 7.54 12.25
CA LEU A 69 6.80 7.48 13.54
C LEU A 69 5.61 8.45 13.60
N GLU A 70 5.76 9.65 13.01
CA GLU A 70 4.70 10.68 12.95
C GLU A 70 3.45 10.29 12.14
N ASP A 71 3.57 9.24 11.32
CA ASP A 71 2.50 8.73 10.46
C ASP A 71 1.85 7.45 11.03
N GLN A 72 2.33 6.96 12.19
CA GLN A 72 1.74 5.84 12.93
C GLN A 72 0.62 6.32 13.86
N VAL A 73 -0.36 5.47 14.14
CA VAL A 73 -1.49 5.81 15.02
C VAL A 73 -1.82 4.64 15.97
N GLY A 74 -1.51 4.82 17.26
CA GLY A 74 -1.73 3.80 18.28
C GLY A 74 -1.02 2.50 17.93
N ARG A 75 -1.77 1.39 17.84
CA ARG A 75 -1.23 0.06 17.49
C ARG A 75 -1.05 -0.14 15.97
N ARG A 76 -1.51 0.79 15.13
CA ARG A 76 -1.33 0.75 13.67
C ARG A 76 0.01 1.40 13.34
N THR A 77 1.02 0.56 13.14
CA THR A 77 2.43 0.98 13.02
C THR A 77 3.07 0.62 11.68
N LYS A 78 2.31 0.05 10.74
CA LYS A 78 2.80 -0.39 9.43
C LYS A 78 2.02 0.30 8.31
N PHE A 79 2.61 0.38 7.13
CA PHE A 79 1.86 0.75 5.93
C PHE A 79 0.71 -0.24 5.69
N GLU A 80 -0.37 0.27 5.12
CA GLU A 80 -1.62 -0.43 4.88
C GLU A 80 -1.98 -0.36 3.41
N ILE A 81 -2.67 -1.39 2.92
CA ILE A 81 -3.17 -1.45 1.55
C ILE A 81 -4.68 -1.22 1.60
N HIS A 82 -5.16 -0.25 0.84
CA HIS A 82 -6.54 0.19 0.79
C HIS A 82 -7.09 0.02 -0.64
N HIS A 83 -8.37 -0.33 -0.75
CA HIS A 83 -9.09 -0.43 -2.03
C HIS A 83 -9.67 0.94 -2.40
N LYS A 84 -9.30 1.51 -3.56
CA LYS A 84 -9.81 2.82 -4.02
C LYS A 84 -11.32 2.81 -4.22
N GLU A 85 -11.81 1.77 -4.88
CA GLU A 85 -13.21 1.40 -4.95
C GLU A 85 -13.46 0.32 -3.91
N GLU A 86 -14.34 0.62 -2.96
CA GLU A 86 -14.66 -0.28 -1.87
C GLU A 86 -15.28 -1.57 -2.37
N ILE A 87 -14.93 -2.69 -1.74
CA ILE A 87 -15.47 -4.02 -2.08
C ILE A 87 -17.00 -4.03 -1.99
N ALA A 88 -17.58 -3.32 -1.01
CA ALA A 88 -19.02 -3.20 -0.83
C ALA A 88 -19.74 -2.53 -2.02
N ASN A 89 -19.01 -1.71 -2.79
CA ASN A 89 -19.52 -1.01 -3.97
C ASN A 89 -19.19 -1.75 -5.28
N GLY A 90 -18.69 -2.99 -5.21
CA GLY A 90 -18.32 -3.78 -6.38
C GLY A 90 -16.85 -3.67 -6.78
N GLY A 91 -16.03 -2.95 -6.00
CA GLY A 91 -14.59 -2.82 -6.24
C GLY A 91 -13.87 -4.16 -6.27
N ALA A 92 -13.01 -4.35 -7.27
CA ALA A 92 -12.27 -5.59 -7.46
C ALA A 92 -11.29 -5.83 -6.30
N VAL A 93 -11.42 -6.99 -5.64
CA VAL A 93 -10.63 -7.34 -4.43
C VAL A 93 -9.15 -7.51 -4.73
N TYR A 94 -8.83 -8.16 -5.86
CA TYR A 94 -7.47 -8.56 -6.23
C TYR A 94 -6.90 -7.77 -7.40
N ASP A 95 -7.64 -6.79 -7.93
CA ASP A 95 -7.08 -5.91 -8.95
C ASP A 95 -6.06 -4.98 -8.29
N VAL A 96 -4.79 -5.16 -8.63
CA VAL A 96 -3.69 -4.33 -8.09
C VAL A 96 -3.85 -2.87 -8.47
N ASP A 97 -4.50 -2.58 -9.59
CA ASP A 97 -4.79 -1.21 -10.02
C ASP A 97 -5.92 -0.60 -9.20
N ASN A 98 -6.69 -1.38 -8.41
CA ASN A 98 -7.63 -0.89 -7.40
C ASN A 98 -6.98 -0.68 -6.02
N LEU A 99 -5.68 -0.93 -5.85
CA LEU A 99 -4.99 -0.85 -4.56
C LEU A 99 -4.12 0.40 -4.45
N VAL A 100 -4.11 0.99 -3.25
CA VAL A 100 -3.22 2.08 -2.85
C VAL A 100 -2.58 1.79 -1.51
N ILE A 101 -1.37 2.29 -1.31
CA ILE A 101 -0.58 2.17 -0.09
C ILE A 101 -0.74 3.46 0.72
N MET A 102 -1.13 3.33 1.99
CA MET A 102 -1.33 4.45 2.90
C MET A 102 -0.58 4.23 4.22
N THR A 103 -0.18 5.33 4.86
CA THR A 103 0.16 5.30 6.27
C THR A 103 -1.11 5.14 7.11
N PRO A 104 -1.01 4.63 8.35
CA PRO A 104 -2.16 4.55 9.26
C PRO A 104 -2.87 5.90 9.45
N LYS A 105 -2.11 6.98 9.58
CA LYS A 105 -2.65 8.33 9.72
C LYS A 105 -3.47 8.76 8.49
N GLN A 106 -2.91 8.56 7.29
CA GLN A 106 -3.61 8.85 6.03
C GLN A 106 -4.88 8.02 5.88
N HIS A 107 -4.81 6.72 6.20
CA HIS A 107 -5.95 5.81 6.02
C HIS A 107 -7.12 6.15 6.96
N ILE A 108 -6.83 6.60 8.18
CA ILE A 108 -7.87 7.12 9.11
C ILE A 108 -8.50 8.39 8.55
N GLU A 109 -7.69 9.32 8.05
CA GLU A 109 -8.17 10.58 7.47
C GLU A 109 -9.04 10.32 6.23
N HIS A 110 -8.62 9.39 5.36
CA HIS A 110 -9.37 8.99 4.17
C HIS A 110 -10.79 8.52 4.51
N HIS A 111 -10.93 7.61 5.48
CA HIS A 111 -12.24 7.10 5.89
C HIS A 111 -13.08 8.15 6.63
N ARG A 112 -12.47 9.03 7.42
CA ARG A 112 -13.21 10.14 8.08
C ARG A 112 -13.82 11.08 7.05
N ASN A 113 -13.11 11.40 5.98
CA ASN A 113 -13.58 12.33 4.95
C ASN A 113 -14.60 11.70 4.00
N ARG A 114 -14.61 10.37 3.84
CA ARG A 114 -15.65 9.65 3.09
C ARG A 114 -16.93 9.37 3.88
N SER A 115 -16.89 9.54 5.20
CA SER A 115 -18.06 9.36 6.08
C SER A 115 -18.90 10.65 6.22
N GLN A 116 -18.58 11.70 5.47
CA GLN A 116 -19.38 12.92 5.31
C GLN A 116 -19.93 12.99 3.89
#